data_AF-A0A1S3LAZ5-F1
#
_entry.id   AF-A0A1S3LAZ5-F1
#
_cell.length_a   1.000
_cell.length_b   1.000
_cell.length_c   1.000
_cell.angle_alpha   90.00
_cell.angle_beta   90.00
_cell.angle_gamma   90.00
#
_symmetry.space_group_name_H-M   'P 1'
#
loop_
_entity.id
_entity.type
_entity.pdbx_description
1 polymer ?
#
loop_
_entity_poly.entity_id
_entity_poly.type
_entity_poly.pdbx_seq_one_letter_code
_entity_poly.pdbx_strand_id
1 'polypeptide(L)'
;MQRSSTQKILEDRLEQLAKKMGRILAKMHDEDVVHGDLTTSNVLLKAGAQSGETELVFIDFGLSYISALPEDKGVDVYVLEKGFLSTHPNTEVLFEKLLKAYAASSKKPLAVVNKLDKVRSSSDPKGGEVAGAMLSGSEVLPGQSPSRVVEKRL
;
A
#
# COMPACT_ATOMS: atom_id res chain seq x y z
N MET A 1 -21.44 1.00 21.55
CA MET A 1 -22.10 1.07 20.22
C MET A 1 -21.60 -0.10 19.39
N GLN A 2 -22.44 -1.11 19.13
CA GLN A 2 -22.09 -2.21 18.22
C GLN A 2 -22.23 -1.70 16.78
N ARG A 3 -21.18 -1.84 15.95
CA ARG A 3 -21.27 -1.56 14.51
C ARG A 3 -22.27 -2.52 13.88
N SER A 4 -23.11 -2.03 12.96
CA SER A 4 -24.05 -2.85 12.18
C SER A 4 -23.29 -3.96 11.44
N SER A 5 -23.84 -5.18 11.39
CA SER A 5 -23.23 -6.34 10.71
C SER A 5 -22.87 -6.04 9.25
N THR A 6 -23.65 -5.22 8.56
CA THR A 6 -23.40 -4.77 7.19
C THR A 6 -22.15 -3.90 7.07
N GLN A 7 -21.92 -3.01 8.05
CA GLN A 7 -20.74 -2.13 8.07
C GLN A 7 -19.46 -2.97 8.13
N LYS A 8 -19.45 -3.97 9.00
CA LYS A 8 -18.31 -4.87 9.16
C LYS A 8 -18.01 -5.65 7.88
N ILE A 9 -19.05 -6.14 7.18
CA ILE A 9 -18.87 -6.85 5.91
C ILE A 9 -18.23 -5.94 4.85
N LEU A 10 -18.64 -4.67 4.77
CA LEU A 10 -18.05 -3.72 3.84
C LEU A 10 -16.59 -3.40 4.17
N GLU A 11 -16.28 -3.19 5.45
CA GLU A 11 -14.91 -2.99 5.94
C GLU A 11 -14.02 -4.19 5.57
N ASP A 12 -14.49 -5.42 5.84
CA ASP A 12 -13.78 -6.65 5.52
C ASP A 12 -13.53 -6.78 4.00
N ARG A 13 -14.52 -6.43 3.16
CA ARG A 13 -14.37 -6.46 1.69
C ARG A 13 -13.37 -5.42 1.18
N LEU A 14 -13.39 -4.20 1.72
CA LEU A 14 -12.43 -3.17 1.37
C LEU A 14 -11.00 -3.57 1.75
N GLU A 15 -10.81 -4.17 2.94
CA GLU A 15 -9.50 -4.69 3.33
C GLU A 15 -9.00 -5.78 2.37
N GLN A 16 -9.89 -6.66 1.90
CA GLN A 16 -9.51 -7.67 0.89
C GLN A 16 -9.12 -7.04 -0.45
N LEU A 17 -9.81 -5.99 -0.89
CA LEU A 17 -9.47 -5.27 -2.12
C LEU A 17 -8.10 -4.57 -1.99
N ALA A 18 -7.84 -3.90 -0.88
CA ALA A 18 -6.55 -3.27 -0.61
C ALA A 18 -5.40 -4.30 -0.64
N LYS A 19 -5.59 -5.47 0.00
CA LYS A 19 -4.60 -6.56 -0.04
C LYS A 19 -4.38 -7.10 -1.45
N LYS A 20 -5.45 -7.29 -2.24
CA LYS A 20 -5.34 -7.74 -3.64
C LYS A 20 -4.57 -6.75 -4.49
N MET A 21 -4.87 -5.46 -4.34
CA MET A 21 -4.17 -4.38 -5.04
C MET A 21 -2.66 -4.40 -4.73
N GLY A 22 -2.29 -4.51 -3.45
CA GLY A 22 -0.88 -4.59 -3.04
C GLY A 22 -0.14 -5.79 -3.64
N ARG A 23 -0.80 -6.96 -3.71
CA ARG A 23 -0.24 -8.17 -4.34
C ARG A 23 -0.01 -8.00 -5.84
N ILE A 24 -0.97 -7.40 -6.55
CA ILE A 24 -0.88 -7.16 -7.99
C ILE A 24 0.24 -6.15 -8.29
N LEU A 25 0.31 -5.07 -7.51
CA LEU A 25 1.38 -4.07 -7.63
C LEU A 25 2.76 -4.67 -7.36
N ALA A 26 2.89 -5.51 -6.33
CA ALA A 26 4.15 -6.22 -6.05
C ALA A 26 4.56 -7.11 -7.22
N LYS A 27 3.63 -7.86 -7.80
CA LYS A 27 3.91 -8.70 -8.98
C LYS A 27 4.36 -7.86 -10.17
N MET A 28 3.69 -6.74 -10.44
CA MET A 28 4.05 -5.81 -11.53
C MET A 28 5.48 -5.28 -11.34
N HIS A 29 5.80 -4.80 -10.14
CA HIS A 29 7.13 -4.29 -9.79
C HIS A 29 8.21 -5.37 -9.78
N ASP A 30 7.89 -6.60 -9.41
CA ASP A 30 8.84 -7.72 -9.42
C ASP A 30 9.21 -8.18 -10.85
N GLU A 31 8.37 -7.86 -11.83
CA GLU A 31 8.63 -8.01 -13.27
C GLU A 31 9.17 -6.71 -13.89
N ASP A 32 9.65 -5.78 -13.05
CA ASP A 32 10.25 -4.50 -13.43
C ASP A 32 9.33 -3.58 -14.26
N VAL A 33 8.02 -3.77 -14.18
CA VAL A 33 7.04 -2.87 -14.81
C VAL A 33 6.66 -1.77 -13.82
N VAL A 34 6.82 -0.50 -14.22
CA VAL A 34 6.33 0.68 -13.49
C VAL A 34 5.16 1.27 -14.27
N HIS A 35 4.05 1.57 -13.60
CA HIS A 35 2.84 2.04 -14.28
C HIS A 35 2.96 3.52 -14.68
N GLY A 36 3.53 4.36 -13.82
CA GLY A 36 3.82 5.78 -14.10
C GLY A 36 2.65 6.74 -13.88
N ASP A 37 1.43 6.23 -13.70
CA ASP A 37 0.21 6.99 -13.37
C ASP A 37 -0.81 6.10 -12.63
N LEU A 38 -0.33 5.36 -11.64
CA LEU A 38 -1.17 4.40 -10.92
C LEU A 38 -2.13 5.13 -9.97
N THR A 39 -3.39 5.28 -10.37
CA THR A 39 -4.46 5.90 -9.56
C THR A 39 -5.64 4.94 -9.38
N THR A 40 -6.57 5.25 -8.48
CA THR A 40 -7.78 4.44 -8.26
C THR A 40 -8.70 4.37 -9.49
N SER A 41 -8.67 5.39 -10.36
CA SER A 41 -9.41 5.40 -11.63
C SER A 41 -8.82 4.45 -12.68
N ASN A 42 -7.53 4.13 -12.56
CA ASN A 42 -6.81 3.17 -13.42
C ASN A 42 -6.89 1.73 -12.88
N VAL A 43 -7.86 1.46 -12.00
CA VAL A 43 -8.15 0.14 -11.44
C VAL A 43 -9.58 -0.27 -11.77
N LEU A 44 -9.74 -1.40 -12.46
CA LEU A 44 -11.04 -2.01 -12.71
C LEU A 44 -11.32 -3.14 -11.72
N LEU A 45 -12.55 -3.15 -11.20
CA LEU A 45 -13.11 -4.26 -10.45
C LEU A 45 -14.02 -5.07 -11.36
N LYS A 46 -13.64 -6.32 -11.61
CA LYS A 46 -14.41 -7.26 -12.40
C LYS A 46 -15.16 -8.20 -11.46
N ALA A 47 -16.49 -8.14 -11.52
CA ALA A 47 -17.33 -9.10 -10.82
C ALA A 47 -17.17 -10.48 -11.48
N GLY A 48 -16.65 -11.46 -10.75
CA GLY A 48 -16.56 -12.83 -11.23
C GLY A 48 -17.96 -13.35 -11.54
N ALA A 49 -18.22 -13.70 -12.81
CA ALA A 49 -19.54 -14.05 -13.30
C ALA A 49 -20.15 -15.30 -12.60
N GLN A 50 -19.34 -16.14 -11.92
CA GLN A 50 -19.81 -17.40 -11.35
C GLN A 50 -19.25 -17.78 -9.96
N SER A 51 -18.20 -17.12 -9.43
CA SER A 51 -17.58 -17.50 -8.14
C SER A 51 -17.81 -16.52 -6.98
N GLY A 52 -18.46 -15.37 -7.23
CA GLY A 52 -18.57 -14.30 -6.23
C GLY A 52 -17.24 -13.60 -5.91
N GLU A 53 -16.14 -14.00 -6.55
CA GLU A 53 -14.84 -13.39 -6.36
C GLU A 53 -14.70 -12.13 -7.22
N THR A 54 -14.26 -11.04 -6.59
CA THR A 54 -13.91 -9.80 -7.30
C THR A 54 -12.46 -9.89 -7.78
N GLU A 55 -12.26 -9.79 -9.09
CA GLU A 55 -10.96 -9.67 -9.74
C GLU A 55 -10.60 -8.18 -9.88
N LEU A 56 -9.34 -7.84 -9.65
CA LEU A 56 -8.83 -6.47 -9.74
C LEU A 56 -7.81 -6.41 -10.87
N VAL A 57 -7.96 -5.44 -11.77
CA VAL A 57 -7.12 -5.29 -12.96
C VAL A 57 -6.62 -3.85 -13.06
N PHE A 58 -5.31 -3.66 -13.24
CA PHE A 58 -4.74 -2.37 -13.60
C PHE A 58 -4.87 -2.13 -15.09
N ILE A 59 -5.20 -0.91 -15.47
CA ILE A 59 -5.42 -0.49 -16.86
C ILE A 59 -4.65 0.80 -17.15
N ASP A 60 -4.59 1.17 -18.42
CA ASP A 60 -3.93 2.40 -18.88
C ASP A 60 -2.42 2.45 -18.59
N PHE A 61 -1.70 1.55 -19.24
CA PHE A 61 -0.23 1.51 -19.22
C PHE A 61 0.41 2.53 -20.19
N GLY A 62 -0.30 3.61 -20.57
CA GLY A 62 0.18 4.58 -21.57
C GLY A 62 1.44 5.34 -21.15
N LEU A 63 1.65 5.51 -19.84
CA LEU A 63 2.85 6.12 -19.24
C LEU A 63 3.79 5.10 -18.60
N SER A 64 3.53 3.81 -18.82
CA SER A 64 4.32 2.75 -18.21
C SER A 64 5.69 2.59 -18.86
N TYR A 65 6.64 2.06 -18.09
CA TYR A 65 7.98 1.77 -18.56
C TYR A 65 8.61 0.64 -17.76
N ILE A 66 9.67 0.06 -18.30
CA ILE A 66 10.44 -0.99 -17.62
C ILE A 66 11.55 -0.34 -16.80
N SER A 67 11.57 -0.61 -15.49
CA SER A 67 12.64 -0.18 -14.60
C SER A 67 12.84 -1.16 -13.45
N ALA A 68 14.09 -1.60 -13.28
CA ALA A 68 14.51 -2.39 -12.13
C ALA A 68 14.83 -1.54 -10.89
N LEU A 69 14.80 -0.20 -11.03
CA LEU A 69 15.20 0.72 -9.97
C LEU A 69 14.12 0.75 -8.86
N PRO A 70 14.49 0.52 -7.59
CA PRO A 70 13.59 0.72 -6.47
C PRO A 70 13.07 2.16 -6.36
N GLU A 71 13.82 3.12 -6.89
CA GLU A 71 13.46 4.53 -6.96
C GLU A 71 12.14 4.76 -7.68
N ASP A 72 12.03 4.24 -8.89
CA ASP A 72 10.88 4.43 -9.78
C ASP A 72 9.65 3.73 -9.22
N LYS A 73 9.84 2.51 -8.71
CA LYS A 73 8.81 1.72 -8.02
C LYS A 73 8.29 2.44 -6.77
N GLY A 74 9.18 3.10 -6.02
CA GLY A 74 8.80 3.88 -4.84
C GLY A 74 7.97 5.11 -5.20
N VAL A 75 8.28 5.77 -6.32
CA VAL A 75 7.48 6.87 -6.85
C VAL A 75 6.11 6.38 -7.31
N ASP A 76 6.02 5.23 -7.96
CA ASP A 76 4.74 4.66 -8.42
C ASP A 76 3.80 4.32 -7.24
N VAL A 77 4.36 3.71 -6.17
CA VAL A 77 3.59 3.48 -4.91
C VAL A 77 3.14 4.81 -4.29
N TYR A 78 3.98 5.85 -4.34
CA TYR A 78 3.65 7.17 -3.81
C TYR A 78 2.52 7.85 -4.61
N VAL A 79 2.54 7.76 -5.94
CA VAL A 79 1.45 8.27 -6.79
C VAL A 79 0.14 7.58 -6.43
N LEU A 80 0.15 6.26 -6.26
CA LEU A 80 -1.01 5.51 -5.81
C LEU A 80 -1.47 5.96 -4.41
N GLU A 81 -0.55 6.16 -3.46
CA GLU A 81 -0.89 6.66 -2.12
C GLU A 81 -1.64 7.99 -2.19
N LYS A 82 -1.11 8.96 -2.93
CA LYS A 82 -1.70 10.30 -3.04
C LYS A 82 -3.06 10.23 -3.75
N GLY A 83 -3.16 9.47 -4.85
CA GLY A 83 -4.42 9.28 -5.56
C GLY A 83 -5.48 8.61 -4.68
N PHE A 84 -5.08 7.58 -3.92
CA PHE A 84 -5.95 6.84 -3.02
C PHE A 84 -6.50 7.72 -1.89
N LEU A 85 -5.61 8.41 -1.17
CA LEU A 85 -5.99 9.28 -0.04
C LEU A 85 -6.74 10.54 -0.48
N SER A 86 -6.47 11.05 -1.68
CA SER A 86 -7.20 12.21 -2.24
C SER A 86 -8.63 11.87 -2.64
N THR A 87 -8.86 10.65 -3.16
CA THR A 87 -10.19 10.23 -3.63
C THR A 87 -11.03 9.59 -2.53
N HIS A 88 -10.39 9.04 -1.49
CA HIS A 88 -11.05 8.36 -0.38
C HIS A 88 -10.52 8.85 0.97
N PRO A 89 -11.07 9.94 1.53
CA PRO A 89 -10.63 10.47 2.83
C PRO A 89 -10.79 9.45 3.98
N ASN A 90 -9.91 9.49 4.98
CA ASN A 90 -9.91 8.60 6.16
C ASN A 90 -9.67 7.10 5.82
N THR A 91 -8.90 6.80 4.78
CA THR A 91 -8.58 5.42 4.35
C THR A 91 -7.11 5.06 4.50
N GLU A 92 -6.36 5.79 5.33
CA GLU A 92 -4.94 5.57 5.63
C GLU A 92 -4.69 4.13 6.08
N VAL A 93 -5.57 3.61 6.94
CA VAL A 93 -5.51 2.22 7.44
C VAL A 93 -5.64 1.20 6.30
N LEU A 94 -6.45 1.48 5.27
CA LEU A 94 -6.57 0.59 4.11
C LEU A 94 -5.29 0.64 3.26
N PHE A 95 -4.71 1.82 3.08
CA PHE A 95 -3.46 1.96 2.36
C PHE A 95 -2.30 1.25 3.08
N GLU A 96 -2.26 1.29 4.42
CA GLU A 96 -1.30 0.49 5.18
C GLU A 96 -1.46 -1.02 4.95
N LYS A 97 -2.69 -1.51 4.84
CA LYS A 97 -2.97 -2.94 4.53
C LYS A 97 -2.51 -3.29 3.12
N LEU A 98 -2.68 -2.39 2.16
CA LEU A 98 -2.15 -2.52 0.80
C LEU A 98 -0.63 -2.60 0.83
N LEU A 99 0.04 -1.67 1.52
CA LEU A 99 1.49 -1.61 1.60
C LEU A 99 2.07 -2.85 2.31
N LYS A 100 1.43 -3.33 3.38
CA LYS A 100 1.78 -4.61 4.03
C LYS A 100 1.67 -5.79 3.07
N ALA A 101 0.59 -5.85 2.28
CA ALA A 101 0.41 -6.92 1.30
C ALA A 101 1.43 -6.84 0.15
N TYR A 102 1.77 -5.62 -0.29
CA TYR A 102 2.86 -5.38 -1.23
C TYR A 102 4.19 -5.89 -0.68
N ALA A 103 4.55 -5.48 0.54
CA ALA A 103 5.82 -5.84 1.17
C ALA A 103 5.95 -7.34 1.38
N ALA A 104 4.86 -8.03 1.73
CA ALA A 104 4.85 -9.48 1.91
C ALA A 104 4.91 -10.27 0.58
N SER A 105 4.61 -9.64 -0.55
CA SER A 105 4.53 -10.32 -1.85
C SER A 105 5.69 -10.01 -2.79
N SER A 106 6.36 -8.88 -2.62
CA SER A 106 7.50 -8.50 -3.46
C SER A 106 8.77 -9.26 -3.07
N LYS A 107 9.63 -9.52 -4.05
CA LYS A 107 10.98 -10.08 -3.85
C LYS A 107 11.95 -9.06 -3.23
N LYS A 108 11.72 -7.75 -3.40
CA LYS A 108 12.63 -6.68 -2.95
C LYS A 108 11.87 -5.54 -2.25
N PRO A 109 11.08 -5.83 -1.20
CA PRO A 109 10.15 -4.86 -0.62
C PRO A 109 10.87 -3.72 0.12
N LEU A 110 11.96 -4.05 0.83
CA LEU A 110 12.67 -3.11 1.70
C LEU A 110 13.19 -1.88 0.96
N ALA A 111 13.79 -2.06 -0.21
CA ALA A 111 14.33 -0.96 -1.00
C ALA A 111 13.24 0.00 -1.49
N VAL A 112 12.10 -0.54 -1.91
CA VAL A 112 10.96 0.24 -2.40
C VAL A 112 10.28 1.00 -1.26
N VAL A 113 10.06 0.35 -0.10
CA VAL A 113 9.45 0.99 1.08
C VAL A 113 10.35 2.11 1.62
N ASN A 114 11.66 1.86 1.74
CA ASN A 114 12.61 2.90 2.16
C ASN A 114 12.59 4.10 1.21
N LYS A 115 12.44 3.84 -0.09
CA LYS A 115 12.32 4.91 -1.07
C LYS A 115 11.02 5.69 -0.88
N LEU A 116 9.90 5.00 -0.69
CA LEU A 116 8.59 5.62 -0.44
C LEU A 116 8.67 6.60 0.74
N ASP A 117 9.30 6.21 1.84
CA ASP A 117 9.45 7.09 3.02
C ASP A 117 10.32 8.32 2.74
N LYS A 118 11.36 8.16 1.91
CA LYS A 118 12.16 9.29 1.45
C LYS A 118 11.34 10.25 0.59
N VAL A 119 10.50 9.73 -0.30
CA VAL A 119 9.60 10.54 -1.14
C VAL A 119 8.58 11.28 -0.27
N ARG A 120 7.94 10.59 0.69
CA ARG A 120 7.03 11.21 1.68
C ARG A 120 7.70 12.33 2.46
N SER A 121 8.90 12.10 3.01
CA SER A 121 9.62 13.10 3.80
C SER A 121 10.06 14.32 2.98
N SER A 122 10.31 14.12 1.67
CA SER A 122 10.68 15.20 0.75
C SER A 122 9.47 16.02 0.28
N SER A 123 8.26 15.46 0.41
CA SER A 123 7.01 16.09 -0.02
C SER A 123 6.15 16.60 1.14
N ASP A 124 6.30 16.07 2.35
CA ASP A 124 5.62 16.48 3.60
C ASP A 124 6.47 16.14 4.86
N PRO A 125 6.93 17.13 5.66
CA PRO A 125 7.84 16.92 6.80
C PRO A 125 7.22 16.24 8.04
N LYS A 126 6.00 15.68 7.98
CA LYS A 126 5.28 15.09 9.13
C LYS A 126 4.93 13.58 9.00
N GLY A 127 5.35 12.88 7.94
CA GLY A 127 4.80 11.55 7.60
C GLY A 127 5.63 10.30 7.95
N GLY A 128 6.70 10.40 8.74
CA GLY A 128 7.76 9.37 8.81
C GLY A 128 7.53 8.13 9.70
N GLU A 129 6.41 7.99 10.42
CA GLU A 129 6.34 7.08 11.57
C GLU A 129 5.83 5.64 11.25
N VAL A 130 5.20 5.42 10.09
CA VAL A 130 4.46 4.18 9.80
C VAL A 130 5.29 3.01 9.24
N ALA A 131 6.44 3.27 8.60
CA ALA A 131 7.19 2.23 7.89
C ALA A 131 8.19 1.46 8.76
N GLY A 132 8.77 2.09 9.78
CA GLY A 132 9.73 1.43 10.70
C GLY A 132 9.12 0.25 11.48
N ALA A 133 7.82 0.30 11.76
CA ALA A 133 7.08 -0.79 12.40
C ALA A 133 6.82 -1.98 11.44
N MET A 134 6.63 -1.74 10.14
CA MET A 134 6.34 -2.80 9.16
C MET A 134 7.55 -3.71 8.90
N LEU A 135 8.77 -3.20 9.02
CA LEU A 135 10.00 -3.96 8.80
C LEU A 135 10.48 -4.76 10.03
N SER A 136 9.99 -4.41 11.22
CA SER A 136 10.40 -5.05 12.49
C SER A 136 9.45 -6.14 12.98
N GLY A 137 8.34 -6.40 12.27
CA GLY A 137 7.32 -7.37 12.72
C GLY A 137 6.60 -6.96 14.02
N SER A 138 6.69 -5.69 14.42
CA SER A 138 6.12 -5.20 15.67
C SER A 138 4.82 -4.45 15.40
N GLU A 139 3.69 -4.94 15.93
CA GLU A 139 2.44 -4.19 15.93
C GLU A 139 2.55 -2.98 16.86
N VAL A 140 2.53 -1.77 16.30
CA VAL A 140 2.33 -0.56 17.09
C VAL A 140 0.82 -0.34 17.20
N LEU A 141 0.27 -0.56 18.40
CA LEU A 141 -1.11 -0.23 18.71
C LEU A 141 -1.29 1.30 18.76
N PRO A 142 -2.36 1.86 18.19
CA PRO A 142 -2.59 3.30 18.19
C PRO A 142 -2.83 3.81 19.62
N GLY A 143 -2.02 4.78 20.07
CA GLY A 143 -2.25 5.52 21.31
C GLY A 143 -1.12 5.52 22.36
N GLN A 144 0.07 4.96 22.08
CA GLN A 144 1.20 5.07 23.01
C GLN A 144 2.23 6.10 22.53
N SER A 145 2.46 7.12 23.37
CA SER A 145 3.54 8.09 23.21
C SER A 145 4.91 7.44 23.43
N PRO A 146 5.94 7.76 22.62
CA PRO A 146 7.24 7.11 22.72
C PRO A 146 8.03 7.65 23.91
N SER A 147 7.99 6.95 25.03
CA SER A 147 9.00 7.09 26.09
C SER A 147 9.93 5.89 26.08
N ARG A 148 11.17 6.15 25.66
CA ARG A 148 12.40 5.41 26.00
C ARG A 148 12.50 3.97 25.44
N VAL A 149 13.07 3.86 24.23
CA VAL A 149 13.70 2.61 23.79
C VAL A 149 15.06 2.49 24.49
N VAL A 150 15.21 1.46 25.32
CA VAL A 150 16.50 1.06 25.89
C VAL A 150 17.16 0.11 24.87
N GLU A 151 18.30 0.53 24.32
CA GLU A 151 19.18 -0.32 23.51
C GLU A 151 19.56 -1.59 24.28
N LYS A 152 19.33 -2.76 23.67
CA LYS A 152 20.12 -3.96 23.96
C LYS A 152 21.10 -4.19 22.82
N ARG A 153 22.36 -3.81 23.05
CA ARG A 153 23.52 -4.34 22.35
C ARG A 153 23.60 -5.85 22.56
N LEU A 154 23.84 -6.58 21.48
CA LEU A 154 24.72 -7.74 21.44
C LEU A 154 25.75 -7.47 20.34
#